data_AF-A0A6D2HMN0-F1
#
_entry.id   AF-A0A6D2HMN0-F1
#
_cell.length_a   1.000
_cell.length_b   1.000
_cell.length_c   1.000
_cell.angle_alpha   90.00
_cell.angle_beta   90.00
_cell.angle_gamma   90.00
#
_symmetry.space_group_name_H-M   'P 1'
#
loop_
_entity.id
_entity.type
_entity.pdbx_description
1 polymer ?
#
loop_
_entity_poly.entity_id
_entity_poly.type
_entity_poly.pdbx_seq_one_letter_code
_entity_poly.pdbx_strand_id
1 'polypeptide(L)'
;MFGQSHESHKHVRHLTLQMLGTQGLRLRLIQDIDLLARQQIAIGAKNGCLDIKEAGSKLWEKWNPRPQKNSNSVGEASLEAGSDSSLVHFNGEKYEDPFKFNPWRWKGKDLNATISKTFMPFGIGTRLCAGSEFAKMQITFFIHHLSSRYRWSMDDDVKVLRQYVLLFPKGSNVRITGRYEPE
;
A
#
# COMPACT_ATOMS: atom_id res chain seq x y z
N MET A 1 36.15 33.34 24.07
CA MET A 1 36.53 32.22 23.18
C MET A 1 35.29 31.76 22.39
N PHE A 2 34.73 32.59 21.52
CA PHE A 2 33.69 32.20 20.55
C PHE A 2 33.70 33.20 19.38
N GLY A 3 34.65 33.03 18.46
CA GLY A 3 34.58 33.67 17.15
C GLY A 3 33.64 32.86 16.28
N GLN A 4 32.34 33.20 16.27
CA GLN A 4 31.39 32.60 15.33
C GLN A 4 31.70 33.13 13.94
N SER A 5 32.44 32.37 13.13
CA SER A 5 32.57 32.67 11.71
C SER A 5 31.21 32.42 11.05
N HIS A 6 30.79 33.34 10.21
CA HIS A 6 29.60 33.23 9.35
C HIS A 6 29.54 31.88 8.59
N GLU A 7 30.69 31.28 8.32
CA GLU A 7 30.84 29.96 7.69
C GLU A 7 30.40 28.81 8.59
N SER A 8 30.64 28.88 9.90
CA SER A 8 30.15 27.88 10.87
C SER A 8 28.62 27.84 10.90
N HIS A 9 27.94 28.99 10.85
CA HIS A 9 26.48 29.05 10.83
C HIS A 9 25.90 28.47 9.52
N LYS A 10 26.52 28.79 8.36
CA LYS A 10 26.14 28.18 7.08
C LYS A 10 26.31 26.66 7.09
N HIS A 11 27.43 26.19 7.64
CA HIS A 11 27.74 24.77 7.72
C HIS A 11 26.74 24.03 8.63
N VAL A 12 26.46 24.55 9.83
CA VAL A 12 25.46 23.99 10.75
C VAL A 12 24.07 24.00 10.13
N ARG A 13 23.66 25.09 9.45
CA ARG A 13 22.37 25.16 8.74
C ARG A 13 22.31 24.13 7.61
N HIS A 14 23.38 23.95 6.84
CA HIS A 14 23.45 22.95 5.77
C HIS A 14 23.30 21.53 6.33
N LEU A 15 24.06 21.18 7.38
CA LEU A 15 23.94 19.90 8.07
C LEU A 15 22.53 19.70 8.66
N THR A 16 21.95 20.74 9.25
CA THR A 16 20.60 20.70 9.80
C THR A 16 19.56 20.46 8.70
N LEU A 17 19.69 21.09 7.53
CA LEU A 17 18.79 20.84 6.39
C LEU A 17 19.01 19.46 5.76
N GLN A 18 20.24 18.93 5.79
CA GLN A 18 20.53 17.57 5.33
C GLN A 18 19.99 16.51 6.30
N MET A 19 20.05 16.74 7.61
CA MET A 19 19.59 15.79 8.61
C MET A 19 18.10 15.93 8.91
N LEU A 20 17.66 17.13 9.27
CA LEU A 20 16.31 17.47 9.75
C LEU A 20 15.45 18.15 8.68
N GLY A 21 16.02 18.51 7.53
CA GLY A 21 15.23 19.04 6.42
C GLY A 21 14.43 17.95 5.71
N THR A 22 13.53 18.40 4.84
CA THR A 22 12.56 17.55 4.15
C THR A 22 13.20 16.43 3.32
N GLN A 23 14.35 16.68 2.69
CA GLN A 23 15.08 15.66 1.93
C GLN A 23 15.71 14.60 2.82
N GLY A 24 16.35 15.01 3.93
CA GLY A 24 16.93 14.09 4.91
C GLY A 24 15.89 13.20 5.56
N LEU A 25 14.75 13.79 5.96
CA LEU A 25 13.62 13.05 6.50
C LEU A 25 13.03 12.08 5.47
N ARG A 26 12.88 12.52 4.22
CA ARG A 26 12.40 11.68 3.11
C ARG A 26 13.31 10.47 2.88
N LEU A 27 14.63 10.67 2.84
CA LEU A 27 15.58 9.58 2.63
C LEU A 27 15.55 8.56 3.77
N ARG A 28 15.52 9.03 5.02
CA ARG A 28 15.37 8.15 6.19
C ARG A 28 14.07 7.38 6.16
N LEU A 29 12.96 8.05 5.85
CA LEU A 29 11.66 7.40 5.73
C LEU A 29 11.64 6.31 4.64
N ILE A 30 12.27 6.56 3.49
CA ILE A 30 12.41 5.57 2.41
C ILE A 30 13.20 4.36 2.90
N GLN A 31 14.34 4.58 3.58
CA GLN A 31 15.18 3.52 4.12
C GLN A 31 14.43 2.68 5.17
N ASP A 32 13.72 3.34 6.07
CA ASP A 32 12.93 2.67 7.12
C ASP A 32 11.82 1.81 6.51
N ILE A 33 11.14 2.31 5.48
CA ILE A 33 10.08 1.57 4.80
C ILE A 33 10.62 0.37 4.03
N ASP A 34 11.74 0.53 3.33
CA ASP A 34 12.40 -0.59 2.66
C ASP A 34 12.81 -1.67 3.66
N LEU A 35 13.44 -1.27 4.78
CA LEU A 35 13.83 -2.19 5.85
C LEU A 35 12.63 -2.92 6.44
N LEU A 36 11.56 -2.20 6.77
CA LEU A 36 10.34 -2.79 7.32
C LEU A 36 9.66 -3.72 6.32
N ALA A 37 9.59 -3.36 5.04
CA ALA A 37 9.02 -4.21 4.01
C ALA A 37 9.78 -5.55 3.89
N ARG A 38 11.12 -5.51 3.90
CA ARG A 38 11.96 -6.72 3.92
C ARG A 38 11.69 -7.58 5.14
N GLN A 39 11.69 -6.98 6.33
CA GLN A 39 11.47 -7.69 7.60
C GLN A 39 10.09 -8.35 7.65
N GLN A 40 9.03 -7.64 7.25
CA GLN A 40 7.66 -8.16 7.26
C GLN A 40 7.53 -9.39 6.35
N ILE A 41 8.05 -9.33 5.13
CA ILE A 41 7.99 -10.48 4.20
C ILE A 41 8.86 -11.63 4.71
N ALA A 42 10.04 -11.36 5.28
CA ALA A 42 10.90 -12.39 5.85
C ALA A 42 10.24 -13.10 7.05
N ILE A 43 9.53 -12.38 7.91
CA ILE A 43 8.75 -12.95 9.01
C ILE A 43 7.62 -13.82 8.45
N GLY A 44 6.87 -13.33 7.46
CA GLY A 44 5.82 -14.10 6.79
C GLY A 44 6.35 -15.40 6.16
N ALA A 45 7.53 -15.33 5.52
CA ALA A 45 8.19 -16.49 4.94
C ALA A 45 8.67 -17.51 5.99
N LYS A 46 9.23 -17.05 7.13
CA LYS A 46 9.63 -17.93 8.24
C LYS A 46 8.46 -18.68 8.85
N ASN A 47 7.31 -18.03 8.94
CA ASN A 47 6.10 -18.64 9.48
C ASN A 47 5.39 -19.56 8.47
N GLY A 48 5.85 -19.60 7.21
CA GLY A 48 5.33 -20.46 6.15
C GLY A 48 3.93 -20.11 5.63
N CYS A 49 3.18 -19.28 6.36
CA CYS A 49 1.85 -18.81 5.99
C CYS A 49 1.60 -17.38 6.50
N LEU A 50 1.00 -16.54 5.66
CA LEU A 50 0.39 -15.28 6.05
C LEU A 50 -1.11 -15.39 5.79
N ASP A 51 -1.92 -15.49 6.85
CA ASP A 51 -3.38 -15.35 6.72
C ASP A 51 -3.70 -13.86 6.52
N ILE A 52 -4.26 -13.53 5.35
CA ILE A 52 -4.59 -12.15 4.98
C ILE A 52 -5.59 -11.52 5.97
N LYS A 53 -6.52 -12.31 6.52
CA LYS A 53 -7.51 -11.84 7.50
C LYS A 53 -6.85 -11.55 8.83
N GLU A 54 -5.95 -12.41 9.29
CA GLU A 54 -5.20 -12.22 10.54
C GLU A 54 -4.25 -11.02 10.42
N ALA A 55 -3.50 -10.93 9.33
CA ALA A 55 -2.61 -9.80 9.06
C ALA A 55 -3.39 -8.48 8.95
N GLY A 56 -4.54 -8.51 8.26
CA GLY A 56 -5.46 -7.39 8.15
C GLY A 56 -6.07 -6.98 9.49
N SER A 57 -6.49 -7.95 10.32
CA SER A 57 -7.04 -7.69 11.67
C SER A 57 -5.99 -7.12 12.61
N LYS A 58 -4.79 -7.70 12.64
CA LYS A 58 -3.66 -7.20 13.44
C LYS A 58 -3.27 -5.78 13.04
N LEU A 59 -3.25 -5.49 11.74
CA LEU A 59 -3.02 -4.13 11.23
C LEU A 59 -4.18 -3.20 11.65
N TRP A 60 -5.43 -3.61 11.44
CA TRP A 60 -6.60 -2.82 11.81
C TRP A 60 -6.65 -2.51 13.32
N GLU A 61 -6.43 -3.50 14.18
CA GLU A 61 -6.38 -3.36 15.64
C GLU A 61 -5.24 -2.43 16.08
N LYS A 62 -4.06 -2.55 15.45
CA LYS A 62 -2.91 -1.70 15.73
C LYS A 62 -3.11 -0.25 15.31
N TRP A 63 -3.80 -0.02 14.19
CA TRP A 63 -4.04 1.31 13.61
C TRP A 63 -5.32 2.00 14.12
N ASN A 64 -6.23 1.24 14.71
CA ASN A 64 -7.51 1.72 15.20
C ASN A 64 -7.76 1.21 16.64
N PRO A 65 -6.93 1.61 17.62
CA PRO A 65 -7.16 1.24 19.01
C PRO A 65 -8.43 1.95 19.49
N ARG A 66 -9.58 1.27 19.48
CA ARG A 66 -10.81 1.76 20.10
C ARG A 66 -11.44 0.73 21.04
N PRO A 67 -12.10 1.19 22.11
CA PRO A 67 -12.65 0.33 23.13
C PRO A 67 -13.80 -0.51 22.57
N GLN A 68 -13.86 -1.75 23.04
CA GLN A 68 -14.76 -2.81 22.64
C GLN A 68 -16.24 -2.35 22.67
N LYS A 69 -16.89 -2.32 21.50
CA LYS A 69 -18.35 -2.16 21.44
C LYS A 69 -19.01 -3.52 21.62
N ASN A 70 -19.79 -3.58 22.68
CA ASN A 70 -20.80 -4.58 23.00
C ASN A 70 -21.74 -4.84 21.83
N SER A 71 -22.02 -6.14 21.63
CA SER A 71 -22.93 -6.70 20.65
C SER A 71 -24.31 -6.06 20.77
N ASN A 72 -24.87 -5.59 19.65
CA ASN A 72 -26.24 -5.86 19.23
C ASN A 72 -26.46 -5.42 17.77
N SER A 73 -26.92 -6.40 16.97
CA SER A 73 -27.69 -6.31 15.71
C SER A 73 -27.22 -5.33 14.62
N VAL A 74 -26.56 -5.87 13.58
CA VAL A 74 -26.48 -5.22 12.26
C VAL A 74 -27.78 -5.52 11.53
N GLY A 75 -28.64 -4.51 11.41
CA GLY A 75 -29.74 -4.52 10.46
C GLY A 75 -29.21 -4.36 9.04
N GLU A 76 -29.77 -5.13 8.11
CA GLU A 76 -29.55 -4.96 6.67
C GLU A 76 -30.04 -3.57 6.24
N ALA A 77 -29.11 -2.70 5.87
CA ALA A 77 -29.44 -1.46 5.20
C ALA A 77 -29.35 -1.69 3.69
N SER A 78 -30.49 -1.52 3.02
CA SER A 78 -30.64 -1.51 1.56
C SER A 78 -29.67 -0.51 0.92
N LEU A 79 -28.88 -1.01 -0.04
CA LEU A 79 -28.00 -0.21 -0.90
C LEU A 79 -28.84 0.53 -1.94
N GLU A 80 -29.17 1.78 -1.64
CA GLU A 80 -29.58 2.78 -2.65
C GLU A 80 -28.35 3.15 -3.52
N ALA A 81 -28.58 3.21 -4.83
CA ALA A 81 -27.57 3.42 -5.87
C ALA A 81 -26.93 4.81 -5.82
N GLY A 82 -25.96 5.00 -4.93
CA GLY A 82 -24.98 6.09 -5.00
C GLY A 82 -23.79 5.66 -5.85
N SER A 83 -23.38 6.51 -6.80
CA SER A 83 -22.26 6.33 -7.73
C SER A 83 -20.98 5.82 -7.05
N ASP A 84 -20.81 4.50 -7.06
CA ASP A 84 -19.64 3.84 -6.51
C ASP A 84 -18.42 4.08 -7.43
N SER A 85 -17.44 4.82 -6.93
CA SER A 85 -16.14 5.07 -7.59
C SER A 85 -15.44 3.76 -8.00
N SER A 86 -15.67 2.67 -7.27
CA SER A 86 -15.13 1.35 -7.57
C SER A 86 -15.69 0.77 -8.89
N LEU A 87 -16.96 1.05 -9.21
CA LEU A 87 -17.60 0.58 -10.44
C LEU A 87 -17.03 1.26 -11.69
N VAL A 88 -16.52 2.49 -11.57
CA VAL A 88 -15.90 3.20 -12.71
C VAL A 88 -14.65 2.45 -13.20
N HIS A 89 -13.90 1.81 -12.31
CA HIS A 89 -12.69 1.05 -12.67
C HIS A 89 -13.00 -0.26 -13.39
N PHE A 90 -14.26 -0.71 -13.34
CA PHE A 90 -14.74 -1.90 -14.05
C PHE A 90 -15.61 -1.59 -15.28
N ASN A 91 -15.74 -0.31 -15.65
CA ASN A 91 -16.52 0.07 -16.83
C ASN A 91 -15.82 -0.38 -18.13
N GLY A 92 -16.47 -1.28 -18.88
CA GLY A 92 -15.98 -1.80 -20.16
C GLY A 92 -15.86 -0.75 -21.28
N GLU A 93 -16.59 0.36 -21.19
CA GLU A 93 -16.44 1.49 -22.13
C GLU A 93 -15.13 2.26 -21.90
N LYS A 94 -14.58 2.21 -20.68
CA LYS A 94 -13.33 2.89 -20.30
C LYS A 94 -12.12 1.99 -20.35
N TYR A 95 -12.30 0.70 -20.06
CA TYR A 95 -11.24 -0.28 -19.96
C TYR A 95 -11.59 -1.54 -20.74
N GLU A 96 -10.77 -1.89 -21.72
CA GLU A 96 -10.79 -3.20 -22.38
C GLU A 96 -10.60 -4.31 -21.35
N ASP A 97 -11.35 -5.42 -21.39
CA ASP A 97 -11.24 -6.52 -20.42
C ASP A 97 -11.13 -6.05 -18.95
N PRO A 98 -12.10 -5.30 -18.39
CA PRO A 98 -11.95 -4.62 -17.10
C PRO A 98 -11.71 -5.58 -15.92
N PHE A 99 -12.19 -6.81 -16.03
CA PHE A 99 -12.05 -7.84 -14.99
C PHE A 99 -10.73 -8.62 -15.07
N LYS A 100 -9.95 -8.46 -16.15
CA LYS A 100 -8.68 -9.14 -16.37
C LYS A 100 -7.52 -8.34 -15.77
N PHE A 101 -6.70 -9.02 -14.97
CA PHE A 101 -5.46 -8.44 -14.48
C PHE A 101 -4.45 -8.33 -15.63
N ASN A 102 -4.22 -7.11 -16.11
CA ASN A 102 -3.25 -6.80 -17.16
C ASN A 102 -2.41 -5.58 -16.76
N PRO A 103 -1.21 -5.78 -16.18
CA PRO A 103 -0.31 -4.68 -15.82
C PRO A 103 0.10 -3.79 -17.01
N TRP A 104 0.10 -4.35 -18.22
CA TRP A 104 0.54 -3.66 -19.45
C TRP A 104 -0.52 -2.75 -20.07
N ARG A 105 -1.76 -2.75 -19.54
CA ARG A 105 -2.87 -1.90 -20.01
C ARG A 105 -2.53 -0.42 -20.11
N TRP A 106 -1.57 0.03 -19.31
CA TRP A 106 -1.15 1.41 -19.19
C TRP A 106 0.00 1.79 -20.13
N LYS A 107 0.63 0.81 -20.80
CA LYS A 107 1.78 1.05 -21.68
C LYS A 107 1.36 1.90 -22.88
N GLY A 108 2.10 2.99 -23.13
CA GLY A 108 1.83 3.89 -24.26
C GLY A 108 0.60 4.79 -24.10
N LYS A 109 -0.09 4.76 -22.95
CA LYS A 109 -1.20 5.67 -22.64
C LYS A 109 -0.67 6.94 -21.96
N ASP A 110 -1.33 8.06 -22.21
CA ASP A 110 -1.13 9.26 -21.39
C ASP A 110 -1.70 9.03 -19.99
N LEU A 111 -0.81 8.75 -19.05
CA LEU A 111 -1.16 8.48 -17.66
C LEU A 111 -1.79 9.71 -16.99
N ASN A 112 -1.36 10.92 -17.34
CA ASN A 112 -1.90 12.14 -16.73
C ASN A 112 -3.36 12.35 -17.15
N ALA A 113 -3.68 12.16 -18.42
CA ALA A 113 -5.06 12.21 -18.91
C ALA A 113 -5.93 11.05 -18.37
N THR A 114 -5.34 9.86 -18.23
CA THR A 114 -6.08 8.66 -17.80
C THR A 114 -6.41 8.68 -16.30
N ILE A 115 -5.42 9.04 -15.46
CA ILE A 115 -5.55 9.12 -13.99
C ILE A 115 -6.48 10.27 -13.59
N SER A 116 -6.45 11.40 -14.31
CA SER A 116 -7.27 12.58 -13.96
C SER A 116 -8.76 12.44 -14.23
N LYS A 117 -9.20 11.48 -15.07
CA LYS A 117 -10.61 11.38 -15.49
C LYS A 117 -11.29 10.05 -15.21
N THR A 118 -10.53 8.95 -15.14
CA THR A 118 -11.11 7.61 -15.13
C THR A 118 -10.56 6.71 -14.03
N PHE A 119 -9.32 6.93 -13.59
CA PHE A 119 -8.65 6.08 -12.60
C PHE A 119 -8.19 6.86 -11.37
N MET A 120 -8.99 6.81 -10.29
CA MET A 120 -8.80 7.62 -9.08
C MET A 120 -8.77 6.77 -7.79
N PRO A 121 -7.80 5.84 -7.63
CA PRO A 121 -7.75 4.94 -6.47
C PRO A 121 -7.49 5.65 -5.14
N PHE A 122 -7.01 6.90 -5.18
CA PHE A 122 -6.73 7.73 -4.00
C PHE A 122 -7.59 9.00 -3.95
N GLY A 123 -8.64 9.10 -4.77
CA GLY A 123 -9.45 10.31 -4.94
C GLY A 123 -8.84 11.32 -5.92
N ILE A 124 -9.44 12.51 -5.97
CA ILE A 124 -9.06 13.62 -6.87
C ILE A 124 -9.32 14.97 -6.18
N GLY A 125 -8.62 16.02 -6.63
CA GLY A 125 -8.83 17.39 -6.16
C GLY A 125 -8.42 17.61 -4.70
N THR A 126 -9.14 18.48 -3.99
CA THR A 126 -8.83 18.88 -2.61
C THR A 126 -9.05 17.77 -1.57
N ARG A 127 -9.71 16.67 -1.97
CA ARG A 127 -9.95 15.48 -1.14
C ARG A 127 -9.06 14.30 -1.56
N LEU A 128 -8.00 14.55 -2.33
CA LEU A 128 -6.98 13.54 -2.61
C LEU A 128 -6.37 13.00 -1.31
N CYS A 129 -6.18 11.69 -1.22
CA CYS A 129 -5.55 11.06 -0.08
C CYS A 129 -4.14 11.64 0.16
N ALA A 130 -3.94 12.27 1.32
CA ALA A 130 -2.65 12.82 1.75
C ALA A 130 -1.55 11.74 1.83
N GLY A 131 -1.94 10.48 2.03
CA GLY A 131 -1.04 9.33 2.05
C GLY A 131 -0.83 8.63 0.70
N SER A 132 -1.31 9.18 -0.42
CA SER A 132 -1.26 8.50 -1.73
C SER A 132 0.15 8.14 -2.18
N GLU A 133 1.09 9.08 -2.13
CA GLU A 133 2.49 8.83 -2.51
C GLU A 133 3.19 7.88 -1.55
N PHE A 134 2.87 7.98 -0.26
CA PHE A 134 3.39 7.07 0.76
C PHE A 134 2.88 5.63 0.56
N ALA A 135 1.58 5.46 0.30
CA ALA A 135 0.98 4.15 0.02
C ALA A 135 1.55 3.52 -1.25
N LYS A 136 1.68 4.29 -2.34
CA LYS A 136 2.32 3.83 -3.58
C LYS A 136 3.75 3.34 -3.34
N MET A 137 4.53 4.07 -2.55
CA MET A 137 5.88 3.68 -2.18
C MET A 137 5.89 2.37 -1.37
N GLN A 138 5.06 2.26 -0.34
CA GLN A 138 4.95 1.03 0.45
C GLN A 138 4.55 -0.19 -0.40
N ILE A 139 3.56 -0.04 -1.28
CA ILE A 139 3.12 -1.08 -2.21
C ILE A 139 4.27 -1.46 -3.16
N THR A 140 5.02 -0.49 -3.67
CA THR A 140 6.15 -0.74 -4.57
C THR A 140 7.24 -1.55 -3.90
N PHE A 141 7.67 -1.19 -2.69
CA PHE A 141 8.67 -1.95 -1.94
C PHE A 141 8.18 -3.36 -1.62
N PHE A 142 6.92 -3.48 -1.19
CA PHE A 142 6.33 -4.78 -0.91
C PHE A 142 6.36 -5.70 -2.14
N ILE A 143 5.87 -5.21 -3.29
CA ILE A 143 5.87 -5.98 -4.55
C ILE A 143 7.30 -6.31 -5.00
N HIS A 144 8.24 -5.35 -4.91
CA HIS A 144 9.62 -5.57 -5.28
C HIS A 144 10.24 -6.73 -4.49
N HIS A 145 10.13 -6.72 -3.16
CA HIS A 145 10.71 -7.77 -2.32
C HIS A 145 9.99 -9.10 -2.51
N LEU A 146 8.65 -9.10 -2.55
CA LEU A 146 7.87 -10.30 -2.75
C LEU A 146 8.20 -10.99 -4.09
N SER A 147 8.34 -10.22 -5.16
CA SER A 147 8.60 -10.75 -6.51
C SER A 147 10.06 -11.08 -6.79
N SER A 148 11.01 -10.38 -6.19
CA SER A 148 12.45 -10.60 -6.43
C SER A 148 13.05 -11.70 -5.55
N ARG A 149 12.62 -11.80 -4.29
CA ARG A 149 13.26 -12.67 -3.28
C ARG A 149 12.43 -13.89 -2.88
N TYR A 150 11.14 -13.91 -3.18
CA TYR A 150 10.25 -14.96 -2.69
C TYR A 150 9.42 -15.60 -3.80
N ARG A 151 9.05 -16.86 -3.58
CA ARG A 151 7.95 -17.53 -4.28
C ARG A 151 6.75 -17.50 -3.36
N TRP A 152 5.58 -17.34 -3.95
CA TRP A 152 4.34 -17.34 -3.19
C TRP A 152 3.24 -18.06 -3.95
N SER A 153 2.32 -18.65 -3.20
CA SER A 153 1.14 -19.34 -3.71
C SER A 153 -0.03 -19.09 -2.77
N MET A 154 -1.25 -19.08 -3.32
CA MET A 154 -2.49 -19.04 -2.56
C MET A 154 -3.30 -20.30 -2.87
N ASP A 155 -4.24 -20.63 -2.00
CA ASP A 155 -5.18 -21.73 -2.24
C ASP A 155 -6.08 -21.41 -3.46
N ASP A 156 -6.39 -22.41 -4.28
CA ASP A 156 -7.12 -22.23 -5.55
C ASP A 156 -8.59 -21.83 -5.34
N ASP A 157 -9.16 -22.08 -4.15
CA ASP A 157 -10.56 -21.85 -3.82
C ASP A 157 -10.82 -20.53 -3.07
N VAL A 158 -9.82 -19.64 -3.03
CA VAL A 158 -9.92 -18.35 -2.34
C VAL A 158 -10.97 -17.47 -3.00
N LYS A 159 -12.06 -17.21 -2.26
CA LYS A 159 -13.07 -16.23 -2.65
C LYS A 159 -12.63 -14.82 -2.29
N VAL A 160 -12.43 -13.98 -3.29
CA VAL A 160 -12.11 -12.56 -3.14
C VAL A 160 -13.31 -11.72 -3.54
N LEU A 161 -13.82 -10.90 -2.62
CA LEU A 161 -14.83 -9.90 -2.93
C LEU A 161 -14.13 -8.58 -3.26
N ARG A 162 -14.43 -8.07 -4.46
CA ARG A 162 -13.91 -6.80 -4.98
C ARG A 162 -14.98 -5.73 -4.78
N GLN A 163 -14.90 -5.02 -3.66
CA GLN A 163 -15.69 -3.81 -3.37
C GLN A 163 -14.72 -2.63 -3.20
N TYR A 164 -15.07 -1.63 -2.39
CA TYR A 164 -14.17 -0.54 -1.97
C TYR A 164 -12.86 -1.02 -1.33
N VAL A 165 -12.87 -2.22 -0.72
CA VAL A 165 -11.71 -2.90 -0.15
C VAL A 165 -11.71 -4.35 -0.64
N LEU A 166 -10.52 -4.93 -0.83
CA LEU A 166 -10.39 -6.37 -1.07
C LEU A 166 -10.74 -7.12 0.21
N LEU A 167 -11.82 -7.91 0.15
CA LEU A 167 -12.25 -8.73 1.28
C LEU A 167 -12.01 -10.20 0.97
N PHE A 168 -11.55 -10.92 1.99
CA PHE A 168 -11.33 -12.36 1.98
C PHE A 168 -12.25 -12.98 3.04
N PRO A 169 -13.54 -13.23 2.73
CA PRO A 169 -14.54 -13.61 3.74
C PRO A 169 -14.16 -14.89 4.51
N LYS A 170 -13.51 -15.83 3.83
CA LYS A 170 -13.01 -17.09 4.40
C LYS A 170 -11.54 -17.05 4.82
N GLY A 171 -10.90 -15.88 4.75
CA GLY A 171 -9.44 -15.77 4.81
C GLY A 171 -8.77 -16.28 3.52
N SER A 172 -7.45 -16.29 3.52
CA SER A 172 -6.63 -16.87 2.46
C SER A 172 -5.25 -17.18 3.03
N ASN A 173 -4.79 -18.41 2.87
CA ASN A 173 -3.44 -18.79 3.23
C ASN A 173 -2.49 -18.40 2.10
N VAL A 174 -1.63 -17.42 2.35
CA VAL A 174 -0.53 -17.11 1.43
C VAL A 174 0.71 -17.84 1.90
N ARG A 175 1.12 -18.89 1.18
CA ARG A 175 2.39 -19.57 1.43
C ARG A 175 3.49 -18.75 0.78
N ILE A 176 4.51 -18.41 1.55
CA ILE A 176 5.67 -17.64 1.07
C ILE A 176 6.93 -18.46 1.38
N THR A 177 7.75 -18.69 0.36
CA THR A 177 9.03 -19.38 0.49
C THR A 177 10.15 -18.55 -0.13
N GLY A 178 11.34 -18.59 0.44
CA GLY A 178 12.50 -17.90 -0.14
C GLY A 178 12.83 -18.47 -1.52
N ARG A 179 13.15 -17.61 -2.49
CA ARG A 179 13.90 -18.05 -3.67
C ARG A 179 15.31 -18.34 -3.19
N TYR A 180 15.77 -19.56 -3.41
CA TYR A 180 17.16 -19.95 -3.18
C TYR A 180 18.05 -18.99 -3.98
N GLU A 181 18.91 -18.22 -3.32
CA GLU A 181 20.02 -17.53 -3.98
C GLU A 181 21.13 -18.57 -4.17
N PRO A 182 21.71 -18.73 -5.37
CA PRO A 182 23.03 -19.32 -5.48
C PRO A 182 24.02 -18.38 -4.77
N GLU A 183 24.87 -18.94 -3.92
CA GLU A 183 25.99 -18.25 -3.23
C GLU A 183 26.89 -17.47 -4.21
#